data_AF-A0A1G7V706-F1
#
_entry.id   AF-A0A1G7V706-F1
#
_cell.length_a   1.000
_cell.length_b   1.000
_cell.length_c   1.000
_cell.angle_alpha   90.00
_cell.angle_beta   90.00
_cell.angle_gamma   90.00
#
_symmetry.space_group_name_H-M   'P 1'
#
loop_
_entity.id
_entity.type
_entity.pdbx_description
1 polymer ?
#
loop_
_entity_poly.entity_id
_entity_poly.type
_entity_poly.pdbx_seq_one_letter_code
_entity_poly.pdbx_strand_id
1 'polypeptide(L)'
;MPGEKASAAGEALLHRLRRLVGRAATVTGRDRKQLLALLDDFETTRRGLLKECAEIEGEMRRATVRATAIGTYLRNSQAGRGKRHN
;
A
#
# COMPACT_ATOMS: atom_id res chain seq x y z
N MET A 1 -14.44 5.79 -4.47
CA MET A 1 -13.49 5.59 -3.36
C MET A 1 -12.11 5.28 -3.94
N PRO A 2 -11.07 6.10 -3.71
CA PRO A 2 -9.71 5.83 -4.20
C PRO A 2 -9.08 4.56 -3.61
N GLY A 3 -9.31 4.28 -2.31
CA GLY A 3 -8.75 3.11 -1.62
C GLY A 3 -9.28 1.76 -2.11
N GLU A 4 -10.49 1.71 -2.67
CA GLU A 4 -11.07 0.49 -3.27
C GLU A 4 -10.35 0.08 -4.56
N LYS A 5 -9.85 1.06 -5.32
CA LYS A 5 -9.08 0.84 -6.54
C LYS A 5 -7.62 0.45 -6.25
N ALA A 6 -7.01 1.07 -5.24
CA ALA A 6 -5.66 0.70 -4.78
C ALA A 6 -5.62 -0.74 -4.24
N SER A 7 -6.63 -1.14 -3.47
CA SER A 7 -6.77 -2.54 -3.00
C SER A 7 -6.82 -3.54 -4.16
N ALA A 8 -7.57 -3.24 -5.22
CA ALA A 8 -7.67 -4.11 -6.40
C ALA A 8 -6.36 -4.20 -7.20
N ALA A 9 -5.61 -3.08 -7.30
CA ALA A 9 -4.32 -3.04 -7.99
C ALA A 9 -3.24 -3.85 -7.24
N GLY A 10 -3.12 -3.66 -5.93
CA GLY A 10 -2.21 -4.43 -5.08
C GLY A 10 -2.51 -5.93 -5.12
N GLU A 11 -3.78 -6.30 -5.04
CA GLU A 11 -4.21 -7.70 -5.08
C GLU A 11 -3.91 -8.36 -6.44
N ALA A 12 -4.13 -7.64 -7.55
CA ALA A 12 -3.74 -8.10 -8.89
C ALA A 12 -2.22 -8.35 -9.00
N LEU A 13 -1.40 -7.48 -8.40
CA LEU A 13 0.05 -7.63 -8.37
C LEU A 13 0.49 -8.84 -7.52
N LEU A 14 -0.15 -9.09 -6.38
CA LEU A 14 0.09 -10.28 -5.56
C LEU A 14 -0.28 -11.58 -6.30
N HIS A 15 -1.41 -11.59 -7.00
CA HIS A 15 -1.77 -12.71 -7.88
C HIS A 15 -0.78 -12.90 -9.02
N ARG A 16 -0.26 -11.82 -9.61
CA ARG A 16 0.80 -11.90 -10.61
C ARG A 16 2.08 -12.50 -10.01
N LEU A 17 2.50 -12.05 -8.83
CA LEU A 17 3.68 -12.57 -8.15
C LEU A 17 3.55 -14.08 -7.88
N ARG A 18 2.39 -14.54 -7.37
CA ARG A 18 2.14 -15.97 -7.15
C ARG A 18 2.24 -16.78 -8.44
N ARG A 19 1.72 -16.26 -9.56
CA ARG A 19 1.85 -16.90 -10.87
C ARG A 19 3.31 -16.94 -11.35
N LEU A 20 4.09 -15.88 -11.12
CA LEU A 20 5.51 -15.85 -11.48
C LEU A 20 6.34 -16.85 -10.67
N VAL A 21 6.04 -17.01 -9.38
CA VAL A 21 6.67 -18.06 -8.55
C VAL A 21 6.36 -19.46 -9.10
N GLY A 22 5.10 -19.71 -9.51
CA GLY A 22 4.73 -20.95 -10.18
C GLY A 22 5.49 -21.16 -11.50
N ARG A 23 5.60 -20.11 -12.33
CA ARG A 23 6.37 -20.16 -13.59
C ARG A 23 7.85 -20.44 -13.34
N ALA A 24 8.44 -19.83 -12.31
CA ALA A 24 9.85 -20.01 -11.96
C ALA A 24 10.19 -21.48 -11.66
N ALA A 25 9.27 -22.22 -11.03
CA ALA A 25 9.44 -23.65 -10.77
C ALA A 25 9.48 -24.52 -12.04
N THR A 26 8.95 -24.01 -13.16
CA THR A 26 8.87 -24.75 -14.44
C THR A 26 9.95 -24.35 -15.46
N VAL A 27 10.63 -23.22 -15.25
CA VAL A 27 11.67 -22.75 -16.19
C VAL A 27 12.90 -23.64 -16.07
N THR A 28 13.28 -24.24 -17.19
CA THR A 28 14.51 -25.04 -17.30
C THR A 28 15.72 -24.11 -17.45
N GLY A 29 16.75 -24.31 -16.63
CA GLY A 29 17.91 -23.42 -16.55
C GLY A 29 18.78 -23.31 -17.83
N ARG A 30 18.43 -24.03 -18.90
CA ARG A 30 19.14 -23.96 -20.19
C ARG A 30 18.65 -22.83 -21.09
N ASP A 31 17.45 -22.29 -20.87
CA ASP A 31 16.96 -21.14 -21.64
C ASP A 31 17.24 -19.82 -20.90
N ARG A 32 18.40 -19.23 -21.21
CA ARG A 32 18.84 -17.95 -20.65
C ARG A 32 17.85 -16.81 -20.93
N LYS A 33 17.17 -16.80 -22.08
CA LYS A 33 16.22 -15.73 -22.42
C LYS A 33 14.97 -15.82 -21.55
N GLN A 34 14.47 -17.03 -21.29
CA GLN A 34 13.35 -17.24 -20.37
C GLN A 34 13.68 -16.84 -18.94
N LEU A 35 14.89 -17.14 -18.46
CA LEU A 35 15.34 -16.73 -17.13
C LEU A 35 15.41 -15.19 -16.99
N LEU A 36 15.95 -14.50 -17.99
CA LEU A 36 16.01 -13.03 -17.98
C LEU A 36 14.61 -12.41 -18.02
N ALA A 37 13.73 -12.90 -18.91
CA ALA A 37 12.35 -12.42 -18.97
C ALA A 37 11.59 -12.66 -17.65
N LEU A 38 11.84 -13.79 -16.99
CA LEU A 38 11.26 -14.09 -15.68
C LEU A 38 11.75 -13.11 -14.60
N LEU A 39 13.05 -12.81 -14.56
CA LEU A 39 13.62 -11.83 -13.63
C LEU A 39 13.04 -10.43 -13.86
N ASP A 40 12.90 -10.00 -15.11
CA ASP A 40 12.29 -8.71 -15.45
C ASP A 40 10.82 -8.63 -15.03
N ASP A 41 10.07 -9.72 -15.23
CA ASP A 41 8.68 -9.86 -14.78
C ASP A 41 8.56 -9.74 -13.25
N PHE A 42 9.47 -10.38 -12.50
CA PHE A 42 9.54 -10.28 -11.04
C PHE A 42 9.87 -8.87 -10.58
N GLU A 43 10.90 -8.25 -11.17
CA GLU A 43 11.34 -6.90 -10.83
C GLU A 43 10.23 -5.88 -11.06
N THR A 44 9.53 -5.99 -12.19
CA THR A 44 8.39 -5.13 -12.52
C THR A 44 7.27 -5.29 -11.50
N THR A 45 6.94 -6.53 -11.13
CA THR A 45 5.89 -6.80 -10.12
C THR A 45 6.30 -6.27 -8.75
N ARG A 46 7.56 -6.44 -8.34
CA ARG A 46 8.09 -5.91 -7.07
C ARG A 46 7.98 -4.39 -6.99
N ARG A 47 8.36 -3.68 -8.05
CA ARG A 47 8.26 -2.21 -8.10
C ARG A 47 6.82 -1.73 -7.99
N GLY A 48 5.89 -2.43 -8.65
CA GLY A 48 4.45 -2.17 -8.51
C GLY A 48 3.99 -2.30 -7.06
N LEU A 49 4.35 -3.40 -6.38
CA LEU A 49 3.98 -3.62 -4.98
C LEU A 49 4.56 -2.56 -4.04
N LEU A 50 5.82 -2.17 -4.22
CA LEU A 50 6.44 -1.11 -3.41
C LEU A 50 5.73 0.24 -3.58
N LYS A 51 5.27 0.54 -4.81
CA LYS A 51 4.50 1.75 -5.07
C LYS A 51 3.17 1.73 -4.33
N GLU A 52 2.43 0.63 -4.41
CA GLU A 52 1.16 0.46 -3.68
C GLU A 52 1.36 0.57 -2.17
N CYS A 53 2.41 -0.04 -1.60
CA CYS A 53 2.75 0.13 -0.19
C CYS A 53 2.98 1.60 0.18
N ALA A 54 3.72 2.35 -0.65
CA ALA A 54 3.95 3.77 -0.41
C ALA A 54 2.67 4.61 -0.50
N GLU A 55 1.74 4.26 -1.40
CA GLU A 55 0.45 4.91 -1.51
C GLU A 55 -0.41 4.66 -0.26
N ILE A 56 -0.50 3.41 0.21
CA ILE A 56 -1.20 3.04 1.44
C ILE A 56 -0.61 3.76 2.64
N GLU A 57 0.72 3.80 2.78
CA GLU A 57 1.37 4.57 3.85
C GLU A 57 1.01 6.05 3.80
N GLY A 58 0.97 6.64 2.60
CA GLY A 58 0.57 8.04 2.41
C GLY A 58 -0.88 8.29 2.80
N GLU A 59 -1.79 7.36 2.51
CA GLU A 59 -3.19 7.41 2.97
C GLU A 59 -3.29 7.28 4.50
N MET A 60 -2.58 6.32 5.10
CA MET A 60 -2.54 6.13 6.55
C MET A 60 -2.03 7.39 7.27
N ARG A 61 -0.94 8.00 6.79
CA ARG A 61 -0.42 9.25 7.36
C ARG A 61 -1.45 10.38 7.30
N ARG A 62 -2.15 10.54 6.17
CA ARG A 62 -3.22 11.55 6.01
C ARG A 62 -4.39 11.29 6.97
N ALA A 63 -4.78 10.02 7.14
CA ALA A 63 -5.82 9.64 8.08
C ALA A 63 -5.41 9.95 9.54
N THR A 64 -4.18 9.63 9.92
CA THR A 64 -3.62 9.96 11.25
C THR A 64 -3.63 11.46 11.50
N VAL A 65 -3.12 12.27 10.57
CA VAL A 65 -3.11 13.74 10.70
C VAL A 65 -4.54 14.27 10.91
N ARG A 66 -5.51 13.77 10.14
CA ARG A 66 -6.91 14.16 10.27
C ARG A 66 -7.49 13.77 11.64
N ALA A 67 -7.24 12.55 12.10
CA ALA A 67 -7.68 12.08 13.41
C ALA A 67 -7.07 12.92 14.55
N THR A 68 -5.79 13.26 14.46
CA THR A 68 -5.11 14.13 15.43
C THR A 68 -5.74 15.52 15.46
N ALA A 69 -6.01 16.12 14.29
CA ALA A 69 -6.65 17.43 14.19
C ALA A 69 -8.05 17.43 14.84
N ILE A 70 -8.86 16.41 14.56
CA ILE A 70 -10.19 16.22 15.18
C ILE A 70 -10.06 16.09 16.70
N GLY A 71 -9.13 15.26 17.18
CA GLY A 71 -8.89 15.08 18.61
C GLY A 71 -8.47 16.36 19.32
N THR A 72 -7.60 17.16 18.69
CA THR A 72 -7.18 18.47 19.22
C THR A 72 -8.33 19.46 19.25
N TYR A 73 -9.14 19.53 18.18
CA TYR A 73 -10.34 20.37 18.16
C TYR A 73 -11.31 19.97 19.29
N LEU A 74 -11.59 18.68 19.46
CA LEU A 74 -12.50 18.19 20.49
C LEU A 74 -12.00 18.56 21.89
N ARG A 75 -10.72 18.32 22.20
CA ARG A 75 -10.10 18.71 23.48
C ARG A 75 -10.23 20.20 23.76
N ASN A 76 -9.92 21.05 22.77
CA ASN A 76 -10.01 22.49 22.91
C ASN A 76 -11.46 22.96 23.11
N SER A 77 -12.42 22.33 22.42
CA SER A 77 -13.85 22.63 22.57
C SER A 77 -14.40 22.24 23.96
N GLN A 78 -13.85 21.20 24.58
CA GLN A 78 -14.20 20.78 25.94
C GLN A 78 -13.55 21.66 27.01
N ALA A 79 -12.29 22.07 26.81
CA ALA A 79 -11.59 23.00 27.69
C ALA A 79 -12.29 24.38 27.77
N GLY A 80 -12.87 24.85 26.67
CA GLY A 80 -13.70 26.07 26.64
C GLY A 80 -15.05 25.94 27.37
N ARG A 81 -15.59 24.72 27.51
CA ARG A 81 -16.85 24.47 28.24
C ARG A 81 -16.67 24.35 29.77
N GLY A 82 -15.46 24.05 30.25
CA GLY A 82 -15.14 23.92 31.67
C GLY A 82 -14.89 25.23 32.42
N LYS A 83 -14.69 26.35 31.71
CA LYS A 83 -14.44 27.66 32.31
C LYS A 83 -15.73 28.48 32.43
N ARG A 84 -16.67 28.01 33.25
CA ARG A 84 -17.74 28.87 33.77
C ARG A 84 -17.17 29.62 34.97
N HIS A 85 -16.97 30.92 34.80
CA HIS A 85 -16.67 31.85 35.90
C HIS A 85 -17.74 31.70 36.98
N ASN A 86 -17.31 31.50 38.21
CA ASN A 86 -18.04 31.88 39.41
C ASN A 86 -17.07 32.67 40.29
#